data_AF-A0A315YUQ9-F1
#
_entry.id   AF-A0A315YUQ9-F1
#
_cell.length_a   1.000
_cell.length_b   1.000
_cell.length_c   1.000
_cell.angle_alpha   90.00
_cell.angle_beta   90.00
_cell.angle_gamma   90.00
#
_symmetry.space_group_name_H-M   'P 1'
#
loop_
_entity.id
_entity.type
_entity.pdbx_description
1 polymer ?
#
loop_
_entity_poly.entity_id
_entity_poly.type
_entity_poly.pdbx_seq_one_letter_code
_entity_poly.pdbx_strand_id
1 'polypeptide(L)'
;MAKIGFIISLYLCLFLKSYCDCKWIENLSEAQEFHRNNSKLIFIGEVVELNDDNTFKLKIVETFKGTEYDFLIGNVTSSCSIKPSEIGIKWLCYVDEPDSNGFISLLDCGLTRSFKEPSLMLKGSVAPPPLKTNSELELKIISTEYYLKNLRILNDEIEQLRKLNLKK
;
A
#
# COMPACT_ATOMS: atom_id res chain seq x y z
N MET A 1 27.30 -43.90 8.58
CA MET A 1 26.59 -42.76 9.20
C MET A 1 26.82 -41.45 8.42
N ALA A 2 26.61 -41.45 7.09
CA ALA A 2 26.90 -40.28 6.24
C ALA A 2 25.67 -39.74 5.49
N LYS A 3 24.51 -40.40 5.61
CA LYS A 3 23.28 -40.04 4.88
C LYS A 3 22.33 -39.12 5.65
N ILE A 4 22.49 -38.98 6.97
CA ILE A 4 21.61 -38.17 7.82
C ILE A 4 22.00 -36.69 7.80
N GLY A 5 23.30 -36.37 7.73
CA GLY A 5 23.78 -34.98 7.66
C GLY A 5 23.36 -34.24 6.38
N PHE A 6 23.21 -34.96 5.26
CA PHE A 6 22.80 -34.36 3.98
C PHE A 6 21.31 -33.96 3.96
N ILE A 7 20.46 -34.70 4.68
CA ILE A 7 19.02 -34.41 4.78
C ILE A 7 18.78 -33.17 5.67
N ILE A 8 19.59 -32.99 6.71
CA ILE A 8 19.51 -31.82 7.62
C ILE A 8 19.98 -30.54 6.89
N SER A 9 21.00 -30.63 6.03
CA SER A 9 21.46 -29.48 5.23
C SER A 9 20.46 -29.04 4.16
N LEU A 10 19.61 -29.95 3.64
CA LEU A 10 18.60 -29.62 2.63
C LEU A 10 17.36 -28.94 3.25
N TYR A 11 17.05 -29.24 4.52
CA TYR A 11 15.93 -28.63 5.25
C TYR A 11 16.18 -27.18 5.67
N LEU A 12 17.44 -26.76 5.83
CA LEU A 12 17.78 -25.42 6.31
C LEU A 12 17.62 -24.32 5.25
N CYS A 13 17.61 -24.67 3.95
CA CYS A 13 17.41 -23.71 2.86
C CYS A 13 15.95 -23.33 2.61
N LEU A 14 14.98 -24.01 3.22
CA LEU A 14 13.54 -23.79 2.97
C LEU A 14 12.90 -22.73 3.88
N PHE A 15 13.68 -22.05 4.73
CA PHE A 15 13.18 -21.05 5.69
C PHE A 15 13.63 -19.62 5.41
N LEU A 16 13.92 -19.27 4.15
CA LEU A 16 13.94 -17.86 3.74
C LEU A 16 12.49 -17.37 3.61
N LYS A 17 11.82 -17.20 4.75
CA LYS A 17 10.63 -16.34 4.79
C LYS A 17 11.10 -14.95 4.37
N SER A 18 10.65 -14.49 3.21
CA SER A 18 10.75 -13.09 2.83
C SER A 18 9.91 -12.31 3.85
N TYR A 19 10.56 -11.80 4.89
CA TYR A 19 9.94 -10.83 5.77
C TYR A 19 9.89 -9.51 5.01
N CYS A 20 8.71 -8.89 5.00
CA CYS A 20 8.56 -7.54 4.50
C CYS A 20 9.39 -6.62 5.40
N ASP A 21 10.58 -6.23 4.96
CA ASP A 21 11.41 -5.26 5.67
C ASP A 21 10.91 -3.84 5.36
N CYS A 22 9.69 -3.54 5.85
CA CYS A 22 9.13 -2.21 5.75
C CYS A 22 9.98 -1.28 6.62
N LYS A 23 10.50 -0.19 6.04
CA LYS A 23 11.08 0.88 6.86
C LYS A 23 9.98 1.56 7.65
N TRP A 24 9.88 1.20 8.91
CA TRP A 24 8.89 1.70 9.86
C TRP A 24 9.18 3.16 10.22
N ILE A 25 8.46 4.10 9.60
CA ILE A 25 8.54 5.53 9.91
C ILE A 25 7.45 5.85 10.94
N GLU A 26 7.84 6.46 12.06
CA GLU A 26 6.92 6.80 13.18
C GLU A 26 6.07 8.03 12.87
N ASN A 27 6.66 9.04 12.24
CA ASN A 27 6.02 10.32 11.99
C ASN A 27 5.35 10.35 10.61
N LEU A 28 4.06 10.71 10.58
CA LEU A 28 3.29 10.82 9.32
C LEU A 28 3.95 11.80 8.33
N SER A 29 4.40 12.96 8.79
CA SER A 29 5.03 13.98 7.93
C SER A 29 6.33 13.45 7.33
N GLU A 30 7.15 12.77 8.13
CA GLU A 30 8.39 12.14 7.65
C GLU A 30 8.10 11.02 6.65
N ALA A 31 7.07 10.21 6.91
CA ALA A 31 6.65 9.15 5.99
C ALA A 31 6.18 9.74 4.66
N GLN A 32 5.35 10.78 4.71
CA GLN A 32 4.88 11.49 3.53
C GLN A 32 6.03 12.12 2.75
N GLU A 33 6.97 12.75 3.42
CA GLU A 33 8.16 13.29 2.76
C GLU A 33 9.03 12.19 2.14
N PHE A 34 9.29 11.11 2.88
CA PHE A 34 10.08 9.98 2.40
C PHE A 34 9.46 9.36 1.14
N HIS A 35 8.17 9.00 1.17
CA HIS A 35 7.52 8.39 0.01
C HIS A 35 7.39 9.38 -1.16
N ARG A 36 7.09 10.66 -0.91
CA ARG A 36 7.10 11.67 -1.97
C ARG A 36 8.46 11.80 -2.65
N ASN A 37 9.55 11.72 -1.89
CA ASN A 37 10.90 11.89 -2.43
C ASN A 37 11.38 10.64 -3.17
N ASN A 38 11.09 9.45 -2.63
CA ASN A 38 11.61 8.19 -3.15
C ASN A 38 10.75 7.58 -4.26
N SER A 39 9.43 7.79 -4.27
CA SER A 39 8.58 7.29 -5.36
C SER A 39 8.82 8.05 -6.65
N LYS A 40 8.90 7.34 -7.76
CA LYS A 40 9.08 7.92 -9.09
C LYS A 40 7.76 8.41 -9.67
N LEU A 41 6.67 7.71 -9.33
CA LEU A 41 5.33 7.98 -9.82
C LEU A 41 4.36 8.03 -8.63
N ILE A 42 3.54 9.09 -8.59
CA ILE A 42 2.52 9.30 -7.56
C ILE A 42 1.23 9.72 -8.25
N PHE A 43 0.13 9.01 -8.00
CA PHE A 43 -1.13 9.23 -8.71
C PHE A 43 -2.34 8.72 -7.90
N ILE A 44 -3.53 9.13 -8.32
CA ILE A 44 -4.81 8.49 -7.98
C ILE A 44 -5.23 7.61 -9.16
N GLY A 45 -5.46 6.32 -8.88
CA GLY A 45 -5.97 5.37 -9.85
C GLY A 45 -7.29 4.75 -9.39
N GLU A 46 -8.17 4.43 -10.33
CA GLU A 46 -9.40 3.67 -10.11
C GLU A 46 -9.24 2.27 -10.68
N VAL A 47 -9.56 1.24 -9.89
CA VAL A 47 -9.50 -0.15 -10.34
C VAL A 47 -10.59 -0.39 -11.37
N VAL A 48 -10.22 -0.76 -12.60
CA VAL A 48 -11.18 -1.05 -13.68
C VAL A 48 -11.20 -2.51 -14.09
N GLU A 49 -10.19 -3.28 -13.70
CA GLU A 49 -10.07 -4.71 -14.02
C GLU A 49 -9.32 -5.45 -12.91
N LEU A 50 -9.77 -6.65 -12.58
CA LEU A 50 -9.13 -7.57 -11.66
C LEU A 50 -9.02 -8.93 -12.35
N ASN A 51 -7.81 -9.49 -12.39
CA ASN A 51 -7.55 -10.76 -13.05
C ASN A 51 -7.19 -11.86 -12.04
N ASP A 52 -7.44 -13.11 -12.43
CA ASP A 52 -7.15 -14.30 -11.62
C ASP A 52 -5.65 -14.56 -11.46
N ASP A 53 -4.82 -14.01 -12.35
CA ASP A 53 -3.36 -14.13 -12.35
C ASP A 53 -2.65 -13.13 -11.41
N ASN A 54 -3.42 -12.47 -10.53
CA ASN A 54 -2.96 -11.41 -9.63
C ASN A 54 -2.52 -10.11 -10.30
N THR A 55 -2.88 -9.92 -11.58
CA THR A 55 -2.80 -8.60 -12.20
C THR A 55 -4.09 -7.82 -12.00
N PHE A 56 -3.98 -6.49 -12.11
CA PHE A 56 -5.11 -5.59 -12.07
C PHE A 56 -4.83 -4.36 -12.92
N LYS A 57 -5.89 -3.72 -13.41
CA LYS A 57 -5.76 -2.50 -14.23
C LYS A 57 -6.30 -1.31 -13.46
N LEU A 58 -5.49 -0.25 -13.43
CA LEU A 58 -5.86 1.05 -12.90
C LEU A 58 -6.09 2.01 -14.06
N LYS A 59 -7.24 2.70 -14.05
CA LYS A 59 -7.44 3.92 -14.82
C LYS A 59 -6.91 5.09 -14.00
N ILE A 60 -6.00 5.86 -14.56
CA ILE A 60 -5.42 7.00 -13.84
C ILE A 60 -6.41 8.16 -13.86
N VAL A 61 -6.68 8.69 -12.68
CA VAL A 61 -7.61 9.80 -12.46
C VAL A 61 -6.85 11.11 -12.33
N GLU A 62 -5.69 11.09 -11.68
CA GLU A 62 -4.88 12.28 -11.41
C GLU A 62 -3.43 11.87 -11.15
N THR A 63 -2.46 12.55 -11.78
CA THR A 63 -1.03 12.33 -11.56
C THR A 63 -0.43 13.50 -10.79
N PHE A 64 0.31 13.23 -9.74
CA PHE A 64 0.98 14.24 -8.90
C PHE A 64 2.49 14.33 -9.12
N LYS A 65 3.11 13.24 -9.56
CA LYS A 65 4.55 13.16 -9.83
C LYS A 65 4.81 12.05 -10.84
N GLY A 66 5.73 12.26 -11.77
CA GLY A 66 6.16 11.26 -12.74
C GLY A 66 5.46 11.41 -14.09
N THR A 67 5.63 10.42 -14.96
CA THR A 67 5.01 10.37 -16.30
C THR A 67 3.49 10.20 -16.19
N GLU A 68 2.75 10.89 -17.06
CA GLU A 68 1.31 10.72 -17.17
C GLU A 68 0.96 9.46 -17.98
N TYR A 69 -0.04 8.72 -17.48
CA TYR A 69 -0.56 7.51 -18.12
C TYR A 69 -2.08 7.57 -18.07
N ASP A 70 -2.76 7.00 -19.07
CA ASP A 70 -4.21 6.79 -18.99
C ASP A 70 -4.56 5.55 -18.17
N PHE A 71 -3.74 4.51 -18.31
CA PHE A 71 -3.89 3.23 -17.63
C PHE A 71 -2.54 2.67 -17.20
N LEU A 72 -2.53 1.97 -16.07
CA LEU A 72 -1.40 1.18 -15.60
C LEU A 72 -1.87 -0.22 -15.24
N ILE A 73 -1.00 -1.21 -15.45
CA ILE A 73 -1.25 -2.58 -15.03
C ILE A 73 -0.39 -2.85 -13.81
N GLY A 74 -1.02 -3.24 -12.72
CA GLY A 74 -0.33 -3.66 -11.51
C GLY A 74 -0.19 -5.17 -11.44
N ASN A 75 0.88 -5.63 -10.79
CA ASN A 75 1.12 -7.04 -10.51
C ASN A 75 1.55 -7.23 -9.05
N VAL A 76 1.01 -8.25 -8.39
CA VAL A 76 1.38 -8.67 -7.04
C VAL A 76 2.58 -9.60 -7.15
N THR A 77 3.78 -9.03 -7.11
CA THR A 77 5.04 -9.77 -7.30
C THR A 77 5.65 -10.29 -6.00
N SER A 78 5.14 -9.86 -4.84
CA SER A 78 5.66 -10.24 -3.53
C SER A 78 4.54 -10.49 -2.53
N SER A 79 4.83 -11.22 -1.46
CA SER A 79 3.92 -11.37 -0.31
C SER A 79 3.67 -10.06 0.43
N CYS A 80 4.44 -9.01 0.12
CA CYS A 80 4.35 -7.67 0.69
C CYS A 80 3.66 -6.70 -0.27
N SER A 81 3.03 -7.21 -1.32
CA SER A 81 2.30 -6.40 -2.28
C SER A 81 0.83 -6.36 -1.90
N ILE A 82 0.24 -5.16 -1.90
CA ILE A 82 -1.19 -4.99 -1.73
C ILE A 82 -1.91 -5.23 -3.05
N LYS A 83 -3.02 -5.97 -2.96
CA LYS A 83 -3.87 -6.29 -4.10
C LYS A 83 -5.23 -5.60 -3.94
N PRO A 84 -5.67 -4.79 -4.90
CA PRO A 84 -7.05 -4.34 -4.93
C PRO A 84 -8.00 -5.54 -5.05
N SER A 85 -9.06 -5.55 -4.24
CA SER A 85 -10.04 -6.64 -4.17
C SER A 85 -11.38 -6.31 -4.83
N GLU A 86 -11.56 -5.06 -5.29
CA GLU A 86 -12.84 -4.57 -5.79
C GLU A 86 -12.64 -3.53 -6.90
N ILE A 87 -13.50 -3.61 -7.93
CA ILE A 87 -13.56 -2.68 -9.06
C ILE A 87 -14.24 -1.36 -8.63
N GLY A 88 -13.82 -0.24 -9.20
CA GLY A 88 -14.34 1.09 -8.92
C GLY A 88 -13.73 1.77 -7.70
N ILE A 89 -12.89 1.05 -6.94
CA ILE A 89 -12.21 1.63 -5.78
C ILE A 89 -11.03 2.47 -6.24
N LYS A 90 -10.96 3.69 -5.70
CA LYS A 90 -9.83 4.61 -5.89
C LYS A 90 -8.72 4.33 -4.91
N TRP A 91 -7.49 4.52 -5.36
CA TRP A 91 -6.27 4.34 -4.60
C TRP A 91 -5.36 5.55 -4.79
N LEU A 92 -4.72 5.98 -3.70
CA LEU A 92 -3.55 6.85 -3.78
C LEU A 92 -2.33 5.93 -3.86
N CYS A 93 -1.53 6.06 -4.91
CA CYS A 93 -0.43 5.17 -5.21
C CYS A 93 0.90 5.92 -5.18
N TYR A 94 1.86 5.33 -4.46
CA TYR A 94 3.27 5.72 -4.40
C TYR A 94 4.09 4.55 -4.92
N VAL A 95 4.62 4.68 -6.14
CA VAL A 95 5.30 3.57 -6.83
C VAL A 95 6.60 4.02 -7.49
N ASP A 96 7.44 3.05 -7.80
CA ASP A 96 8.56 3.24 -8.72
C ASP A 96 8.07 3.34 -10.16
N GLU A 97 8.98 3.51 -11.12
CA GLU A 97 8.61 3.49 -12.54
C GLU A 97 8.11 2.09 -12.92
N PRO A 98 7.20 1.99 -13.90
CA PRO A 98 6.83 0.70 -14.47
C PRO A 98 8.08 -0.09 -14.87
N ASP A 99 8.05 -1.41 -14.64
CA ASP A 99 9.13 -2.29 -15.03
C ASP A 99 9.28 -2.39 -16.55
N SER A 100 10.25 -3.19 -17.03
CA SER A 100 10.48 -3.38 -18.47
C SER A 100 9.28 -3.95 -19.23
N ASN A 101 8.34 -4.58 -18.53
CA ASN A 101 7.11 -5.15 -19.09
C ASN A 101 5.92 -4.19 -18.93
N GLY A 102 6.13 -3.00 -18.36
CA GLY A 102 5.11 -1.98 -18.13
C GLY A 102 4.26 -2.21 -16.88
N PHE A 103 4.66 -3.10 -15.97
CA PHE A 103 3.92 -3.35 -14.74
C PHE A 103 4.40 -2.45 -13.60
N ILE A 104 3.45 -2.02 -12.76
CA ILE A 104 3.75 -1.42 -11.46
C ILE A 104 3.57 -2.46 -10.34
N SER A 105 4.32 -2.31 -9.25
CA SER A 105 4.08 -3.05 -8.01
C SER A 105 3.57 -2.11 -6.94
N LEU A 106 2.45 -2.44 -6.32
CA LEU A 106 1.96 -1.75 -5.14
C LEU A 106 2.54 -2.43 -3.90
N LEU A 107 3.37 -1.70 -3.17
CA LEU A 107 3.95 -2.18 -1.91
C LEU A 107 2.98 -1.91 -0.75
N ASP A 108 2.77 -2.91 0.09
CA ASP A 108 2.00 -2.85 1.36
C ASP A 108 2.69 -1.94 2.37
N CYS A 109 4.02 -1.86 2.29
CA CYS A 109 4.80 -0.92 3.08
C CYS A 109 4.64 0.51 2.54
N GLY A 110 3.98 1.37 3.31
CA GLY A 110 4.04 2.82 3.11
C GLY A 110 2.70 3.54 3.07
N LEU A 111 2.56 4.45 2.11
CA LEU A 111 1.41 5.35 1.99
C LEU A 111 0.44 5.00 0.87
N THR A 112 0.75 3.98 0.07
CA THR A 112 -0.17 3.45 -0.94
C THR A 112 -1.38 2.84 -0.24
N ARG A 113 -2.58 3.35 -0.52
CA ARG A 113 -3.80 2.89 0.17
C ARG A 113 -5.06 3.22 -0.61
N SER A 114 -6.12 2.46 -0.33
CA SER A 114 -7.43 2.63 -0.95
C SER A 114 -8.24 3.73 -0.26
N PHE A 115 -9.18 4.33 -0.98
CA PHE A 115 -10.12 5.29 -0.39
C PHE A 115 -11.21 4.58 0.45
N LYS A 116 -11.43 3.28 0.18
CA LYS A 116 -12.36 2.43 0.92
C LYS A 116 -11.79 2.03 2.29
N GLU A 117 -10.48 1.83 2.36
CA GLU A 117 -9.74 1.49 3.56
C GLU A 117 -8.47 2.36 3.62
N PRO A 118 -8.59 3.62 4.06
CA PRO A 118 -7.52 4.61 4.00
C PRO A 118 -6.50 4.46 5.14
N SER A 119 -6.42 3.27 5.75
CA SER A 119 -5.56 3.01 6.90
C SER A 119 -4.09 3.21 6.56
N LEU A 120 -3.38 3.84 7.47
CA LEU A 120 -1.93 3.99 7.41
C LEU A 120 -1.25 2.79 8.05
N MET A 121 -0.17 2.31 7.41
CA MET A 121 0.76 1.34 8.01
C MET A 121 2.03 2.07 8.48
N LEU A 122 1.91 2.79 9.60
CA LEU A 122 3.03 3.49 10.24
C LEU A 122 3.49 2.74 11.50
N LYS A 123 4.72 2.98 11.94
CA LYS A 123 5.15 2.41 13.22
C LYS A 123 4.30 2.99 14.35
N GLY A 124 3.64 2.13 15.13
CA GLY A 124 2.71 2.59 16.15
C GLY A 124 1.36 3.06 15.61
N SER A 125 1.04 2.84 14.33
CA SER A 125 -0.37 2.72 13.92
C SER A 125 -0.91 1.44 14.54
N VAL A 126 -1.22 1.51 15.83
CA VAL A 126 -1.83 0.41 16.56
C VAL A 126 -3.20 0.23 15.93
N ALA A 127 -3.40 -0.92 15.29
CA ALA A 127 -4.76 -1.38 14.97
C ALA A 127 -5.60 -1.15 16.23
N PRO A 128 -6.81 -0.59 16.12
CA PRO A 128 -7.61 -0.21 17.28
C PRO A 128 -7.54 -1.36 18.31
N PRO A 129 -7.14 -1.06 19.56
CA PRO A 129 -6.78 -2.10 20.51
C PRO A 129 -7.91 -3.13 20.60
N PRO A 130 -7.60 -4.43 20.76
CA PRO A 130 -8.65 -5.42 21.01
C PRO A 130 -9.37 -5.01 22.30
N LEU A 131 -10.58 -4.48 22.15
CA LEU A 131 -11.33 -3.87 23.24
C LEU A 131 -11.98 -4.95 24.11
N LYS A 132 -11.92 -4.75 25.43
CA LYS A 132 -12.58 -5.60 26.44
C LYS A 132 -14.09 -5.37 26.55
N THR A 133 -14.70 -4.65 25.60
CA THR A 133 -16.10 -4.19 25.65
C THR A 133 -17.02 -5.16 24.91
N ASN A 134 -18.20 -5.45 25.47
CA ASN A 134 -19.22 -6.36 24.89
C ASN A 134 -20.29 -5.63 24.06
N SER A 135 -20.15 -4.33 23.81
CA SER A 135 -21.13 -3.50 23.09
C SER A 135 -20.76 -3.37 21.61
N GLU A 136 -21.53 -4.02 20.73
CA GLU A 136 -21.40 -3.91 19.26
C GLU A 136 -21.43 -2.44 18.79
N LEU A 137 -22.22 -1.61 19.48
CA LEU A 137 -22.34 -0.18 19.18
C LEU A 137 -21.03 0.58 19.42
N GLU A 138 -20.35 0.32 20.55
CA GLU A 138 -19.07 0.95 20.87
C GLU A 138 -17.99 0.55 19.86
N LEU A 139 -17.97 -0.72 19.43
CA LEU A 139 -17.05 -1.20 18.40
C LEU A 139 -17.27 -0.48 17.07
N LYS A 140 -18.53 -0.29 16.68
CA LYS A 140 -18.89 0.43 15.47
C LYS A 140 -18.51 1.92 15.53
N ILE A 141 -18.66 2.56 16.69
CA ILE A 141 -18.25 3.95 16.89
C ILE A 141 -16.73 4.07 16.71
N ILE A 142 -15.94 3.25 17.40
CA ILE A 142 -14.48 3.31 17.38
C ILE A 142 -13.93 3.03 15.98
N SER A 143 -14.47 2.02 15.28
CA SER A 143 -14.05 1.72 13.90
C SER A 143 -14.41 2.86 12.93
N THR A 144 -15.57 3.49 13.11
CA THR A 144 -16.00 4.64 12.32
C THR A 144 -15.11 5.85 12.58
N GLU A 145 -14.79 6.17 13.83
CA GLU A 145 -13.88 7.26 14.18
C GLU A 145 -12.48 7.05 13.61
N TYR A 146 -11.97 5.82 13.69
CA TYR A 146 -10.69 5.44 13.10
C TYR A 146 -10.70 5.62 11.58
N TYR A 147 -11.76 5.14 10.91
CA TYR A 147 -11.93 5.31 9.47
C TYR A 147 -11.96 6.80 9.07
N LEU A 148 -12.80 7.61 9.73
CA LEU A 148 -12.96 9.04 9.44
C LEU A 148 -11.64 9.81 9.65
N LYS A 149 -10.88 9.49 10.69
CA LYS A 149 -9.56 10.07 10.93
C LYS A 149 -8.61 9.78 9.78
N ASN A 150 -8.52 8.53 9.35
CA ASN A 150 -7.62 8.14 8.26
C ASN A 150 -8.05 8.72 6.91
N LEU A 151 -9.36 8.80 6.66
CA LEU A 151 -9.90 9.45 5.47
C LEU A 151 -9.55 10.93 5.42
N ARG A 152 -9.65 11.63 6.56
CA ARG A 152 -9.23 13.04 6.67
C ARG A 152 -7.75 13.21 6.34
N ILE A 153 -6.88 12.37 6.92
CA ILE A 153 -5.44 12.41 6.62
C ILE A 153 -5.17 12.19 5.14
N LEU A 154 -5.84 11.22 4.50
CA LEU A 154 -5.73 10.98 3.07
C LEU A 154 -6.14 12.21 2.24
N ASN A 155 -7.25 12.85 2.58
CA ASN A 155 -7.70 14.05 1.87
C ASN A 155 -6.72 15.22 2.04
N ASP A 156 -6.24 15.46 3.26
CA ASP A 156 -5.25 16.51 3.53
C ASP A 156 -3.95 16.26 2.75
N GLU A 157 -3.53 15.00 2.62
CA GLU A 157 -2.36 14.59 1.84
C GLU A 157 -2.56 14.86 0.34
N ILE A 158 -3.72 14.50 -0.21
CA ILE A 158 -4.06 14.76 -1.62
C ILE A 158 -4.05 16.27 -1.90
N GLU A 159 -4.62 17.08 -1.01
CA GLU A 159 -4.58 18.54 -1.16
C GLU A 159 -3.16 19.09 -1.16
N GLN A 160 -2.29 18.57 -0.29
CA GLN A 160 -0.87 18.94 -0.28
C GLN A 160 -0.18 18.55 -1.59
N LEU A 161 -0.41 17.34 -2.09
CA LEU A 161 0.14 16.88 -3.38
C LEU A 161 -0.32 17.78 -4.54
N ARG A 162 -1.61 18.15 -4.59
CA ARG A 162 -2.14 19.11 -5.57
C ARG A 162 -1.44 20.46 -5.49
N LYS A 163 -1.27 21.02 -4.29
CA LYS A 163 -0.58 22.30 -4.08
C LYS A 163 0.88 22.27 -4.51
N LEU A 164 1.55 21.12 -4.38
CA LEU A 164 2.93 20.92 -4.82
C LEU A 164 3.02 20.76 -6.33
N ASN A 165 2.06 20.09 -6.96
CA ASN A 165 2.02 19.90 -8.40
C ASN A 165 1.77 21.22 -9.16
N LEU A 166 0.91 22.11 -8.61
CA LEU A 166 0.64 23.43 -9.17
C LEU A 166 1.84 24.40 -9.15
N LYS A 167 2.97 24.02 -8.51
CA LYS A 167 4.18 24.84 -8.42
C LYS A 167 5.27 24.43 -9.41
N LYS A 168 5.04 23.39 -10.22
CA LYS A 168 5.92 23.00 -11.33
C LYS A 168 5.41 23.60 -12.64
#